data_AF-A0A7Y0XW81-F1
#
_entry.id   AF-A0A7Y0XW81-F1
#
_cell.length_a   1.000
_cell.length_b   1.000
_cell.length_c   1.000
_cell.angle_alpha   90.00
_cell.angle_beta   90.00
_cell.angle_gamma   90.00
#
_symmetry.space_group_name_H-M   'P 1'
#
loop_
_entity.id
_entity.type
_entity.pdbx_description
1 polymer ?
#
loop_
_entity_poly.entity_id
_entity_poly.type
_entity_poly.pdbx_seq_one_letter_code
_entity_poly.pdbx_strand_id
1 'polypeptide(L)' 'MITLEEEIDLTAVHADLVNLEERIVQATSKHNEFLKELGLPPLPLANEG' A
#
# COMPACT_ATOMS: atom_id res chain seq x y z
N MET A 1 17.44 12.25 33.58
CA MET A 1 17.36 12.20 32.10
C MET A 1 15.94 11.82 31.78
N ILE A 2 15.13 12.76 31.29
CA ILE A 2 13.72 12.50 30.96
C ILE A 2 13.70 12.22 29.46
N THR A 3 13.44 10.97 29.08
CA THR A 3 13.22 10.58 27.69
C THR A 3 11.85 11.08 27.29
N LEU A 4 11.80 12.12 26.46
CA LEU A 4 10.56 12.54 25.79
C LEU A 4 10.17 11.38 24.87
N GLU A 5 9.11 10.66 25.22
CA GLU A 5 8.46 9.76 24.26
C GLU A 5 7.97 10.65 23.12
N GLU A 6 8.46 10.43 21.90
CA GLU A 6 7.96 11.14 20.72
C GLU A 6 6.46 10.88 20.62
N GLU A 7 5.67 11.95 20.71
CA GLU A 7 4.23 11.88 20.52
C GLU A 7 4.00 11.49 19.04
N ILE A 8 3.72 10.22 18.79
CA ILE A 8 3.45 9.72 17.44
C ILE A 8 2.12 10.33 16.99
N ASP A 9 2.16 11.17 15.95
CA ASP A 9 0.95 11.62 15.28
C ASP A 9 0.33 10.44 14.52
N LEU A 10 -0.60 9.77 15.20
CA LEU A 10 -1.35 8.64 14.65
C LEU A 10 -2.12 9.02 13.37
N THR A 11 -2.47 10.29 13.19
CA THR A 11 -3.17 10.77 11.98
C THR A 11 -2.20 10.81 10.80
N ALA A 12 -1.00 11.33 11.01
CA ALA A 12 0.04 11.35 9.99
C ALA A 12 0.47 9.92 9.61
N VAL A 13 0.68 9.05 10.60
CA VAL A 13 1.02 7.64 10.35
C VAL A 13 -0.11 6.92 9.61
N HIS A 14 -1.36 7.18 9.97
CA HIS A 14 -2.50 6.60 9.26
C HIS A 14 -2.56 7.07 7.81
N ALA A 15 -2.36 8.37 7.57
CA ALA A 15 -2.33 8.92 6.21
C ALA A 15 -1.20 8.30 5.37
N ASP A 16 -0.01 8.10 5.96
CA ASP A 16 1.11 7.45 5.29
C ASP A 16 0.81 5.98 4.95
N LEU A 17 0.16 5.26 5.86
CA LEU A 17 -0.27 3.88 5.62
C LEU A 17 -1.29 3.78 4.49
N VAL A 18 -2.31 4.66 4.49
CA VAL A 18 -3.30 4.72 3.41
C VAL A 18 -2.64 5.08 2.08
N ASN A 19 -1.72 6.03 2.06
CA ASN A 19 -1.01 6.39 0.84
C ASN A 19 -0.14 5.24 0.32
N LEU A 20 0.52 4.51 1.22
CA LEU A 20 1.30 3.32 0.86
C LEU A 20 0.40 2.23 0.26
N GLU A 21 -0.76 2.00 0.85
CA GLU A 21 -1.76 1.05 0.37
C GLU A 21 -2.26 1.42 -1.03
N GLU A 22 -2.60 2.69 -1.26
CA GLU A 22 -2.99 3.20 -2.58
C GLU A 22 -1.89 2.95 -3.62
N ARG A 23 -0.63 3.19 -3.27
CA ARG A 23 0.52 2.94 -4.15
C ARG A 23 0.69 1.46 -4.48
N ILE A 24 0.49 0.57 -3.51
CA ILE A 24 0.53 -0.88 -3.72
C ILE A 24 -0.59 -1.30 -4.68
N VAL A 25 -1.82 -0.83 -4.45
CA VAL A 25 -2.97 -1.16 -5.31
C VAL A 25 -2.74 -0.67 -6.73
N GLN A 26 -2.28 0.56 -6.93
CA GLN A 26 -1.97 1.10 -8.26
C GLN A 26 -0.87 0.33 -8.97
N ALA A 27 0.22 -0.02 -8.26
CA ALA A 27 1.32 -0.77 -8.83
C ALA A 27 0.88 -2.19 -9.24
N THR A 28 0.12 -2.88 -8.38
CA THR A 28 -0.41 -4.22 -8.67
C THR A 28 -1.42 -4.18 -9.80
N SER A 29 -2.31 -3.17 -9.86
CA SER A 29 -3.26 -3.00 -10.95
C SER A 29 -2.53 -2.82 -12.29
N LYS A 30 -1.54 -1.93 -12.35
CA LYS A 30 -0.71 -1.74 -13.54
C LYS A 30 0.07 -2.99 -13.92
N HIS A 31 0.59 -3.74 -12.95
CA HIS A 31 1.24 -5.02 -13.21
C HIS A 31 0.27 -6.05 -13.80
N ASN A 32 -0.94 -6.13 -13.27
CA ASN A 32 -1.99 -7.02 -13.76
C ASN A 32 -2.45 -6.66 -15.18
N GLU A 33 -2.42 -5.39 -15.58
CA GLU A 33 -2.63 -5.00 -16.98
C GLU A 33 -1.58 -5.64 -17.91
N PHE A 34 -0.29 -5.58 -17.54
CA PHE A 34 0.75 -6.26 -18.30
C PHE A 34 0.59 -7.78 -18.31
N LEU A 35 0.24 -8.39 -17.16
CA LEU A 35 0.00 -9.83 -17.09
C LEU A 35 -1.16 -10.25 -18.01
N LYS A 36 -2.23 -9.45 -18.06
CA LYS A 36 -3.38 -9.67 -18.95
C LYS A 36 -2.97 -9.63 -20.41
N GLU A 37 -2.14 -8.66 -20.81
CA GLU A 37 -1.59 -8.58 -22.17
C GLU A 37 -0.69 -9.77 -22.51
N LEU A 38 0.05 -10.28 -21.52
CA LEU A 38 0.90 -11.46 -21.65
C LEU A 38 0.12 -12.79 -21.57
N GLY A 39 -1.18 -12.76 -21.27
CA GLY A 39 -2.00 -13.96 -21.08
C GLY A 39 -1.67 -14.74 -19.80
N LEU A 40 -1.05 -14.08 -18.82
CA LEU A 40 -0.68 -14.64 -17.53
C LEU A 40 -1.77 -14.39 -16.48
N PRO A 41 -1.89 -15.26 -15.46
CA PRO A 41 -2.85 -15.06 -14.38
C PRO A 41 -2.52 -13.79 -13.59
N PRO A 42 -3.52 -12.96 -13.22
CA PRO A 42 -3.31 -11.76 -12.44
C PRO A 42 -2.90 -12.08 -10.99
N LEU A 43 -2.18 -11.14 -10.36
CA LEU A 43 -1.84 -11.19 -8.94
C LEU A 43 -3.05 -10.74 -8.08
N PRO A 44 -3.23 -11.32 -6.88
CA PRO A 44 -4.26 -10.87 -5.94
C PRO A 44 -3.99 -9.43 -5.50
N LEU A 45 -5.04 -8.62 -5.43
CA LEU A 45 -4.94 -7.27 -4.89
C LEU A 45 -4.93 -7.35 -3.37
N ALA A 46 -4.12 -6.49 -2.72
CA ALA A 46 -3.93 -6.52 -1.25
C ALA A 46 -5.23 -6.37 -0.44
N ASN A 47 -6.31 -5.87 -1.05
CA ASN A 47 -7.62 -5.67 -0.43
C ASN A 47 -8.66 -6.72 -0.84
N GLU A 48 -8.23 -7.97 -1.03
CA GLU A 48 -9.13 -9.12 -1.10
C GLU A 48 -9.35 -9.66 0.33
N GLY A 49 -10.13 -8.91 1.13
CA GLY A 49 -10.49 -9.26 2.52
C GLY A 49 -11.51 -8.30 3.12
#